data_AF-A0A1B2EP91-F1
#
_entry.id   AF-A0A1B2EP91-F1
#
_cell.length_a   1.000
_cell.length_b   1.000
_cell.length_c   1.000
_cell.angle_alpha   90.00
_cell.angle_beta   90.00
_cell.angle_gamma   90.00
#
_symmetry.space_group_name_H-M   'P 1'
#
loop_
_entity.id
_entity.type
_entity.pdbx_description
1 polymer ?
#
loop_
_entity_poly.entity_id
_entity_poly.type
_entity_poly.pdbx_seq_one_letter_code
_entity_poly.pdbx_strand_id
1 'polypeptide(L)' 'MFGYQGGESNETVTRKTGYRIDAKRQWSCLTSLDLSQIKNEEQLITLVKVRYSLPYETARTDVQGWMAGKRF' A
#
# COMPACT_ATOMS: atom_id res chain seq x y z
N MET A 1 -2.94 18.12 16.96
CA MET A 1 -4.36 17.71 16.88
C MET A 1 -4.50 16.74 15.72
N PHE A 2 -4.68 15.45 15.99
CA PHE A 2 -5.02 14.46 14.96
C PHE A 2 -6.53 14.30 14.97
N GLY A 3 -7.19 15.00 14.04
CA GLY A 3 -8.62 14.87 13.81
C GLY A 3 -8.93 13.46 13.34
N TYR A 4 -9.38 12.61 14.26
CA TYR A 4 -10.12 11.39 13.96
C TYR A 4 -11.44 11.84 13.31
N GLN A 5 -11.47 11.89 11.98
CA GLN A 5 -12.71 12.08 11.22
C GLN A 5 -13.26 10.69 10.90
N GLY A 6 -14.48 10.45 11.37
CA GLY A 6 -15.08 9.13 11.54
C GLY A 6 -15.21 8.29 10.28
N GLY A 7 -15.28 6.98 10.51
CA GLY A 7 -15.83 6.03 9.54
C GLY A 7 -15.05 4.74 9.32
N GLU A 8 -13.87 4.56 9.94
CA GLU A 8 -13.09 3.33 9.76
C GLU A 8 -13.06 2.53 11.05
N SER A 9 -13.76 1.39 11.06
CA SER A 9 -13.72 0.42 12.16
C SER A 9 -12.28 0.13 12.57
N ASN A 10 -12.03 0.04 13.89
CA ASN A 10 -10.69 -0.19 14.45
C ASN A 10 -10.00 -1.45 13.86
N GLU A 11 -10.80 -2.40 13.38
CA GLU A 11 -10.41 -3.61 12.65
C GLU A 11 -9.77 -3.30 11.28
N THR A 12 -10.31 -2.32 10.55
CA THR A 12 -9.79 -1.85 9.26
C THR A 12 -8.48 -1.10 9.43
N VAL A 13 -8.34 -0.32 10.52
CA VAL A 13 -7.10 0.41 10.85
C VAL A 13 -5.97 -0.56 11.23
N THR A 14 -6.29 -1.62 11.98
CA THR A 14 -5.32 -2.64 12.39
C THR A 14 -4.87 -3.49 11.20
N ARG A 15 -5.79 -3.90 10.31
CA ARG A 15 -5.44 -4.58 9.05
C ARG A 15 -4.60 -3.69 8.13
N LYS A 16 -4.99 -2.43 7.94
CA LYS A 16 -4.22 -1.46 7.13
C LYS A 16 -2.80 -1.25 7.66
N THR A 17 -2.62 -1.27 8.97
CA THR A 17 -1.28 -1.13 9.58
C THR A 17 -0.39 -2.33 9.27
N GLY A 18 -0.92 -3.56 9.35
CA GLY A 18 -0.20 -4.78 8.94
C GLY A 18 0.20 -4.74 7.46
N TYR A 19 -0.73 -4.34 6.59
CA TYR A 19 -0.46 -4.18 5.16
C TYR A 19 0.64 -3.15 4.87
N ARG A 20 0.66 -2.02 5.59
CA ARG A 20 1.69 -0.99 5.41
C ARG A 20 3.08 -1.50 5.80
N ILE A 21 3.20 -2.21 6.92
CA ILE A 21 4.49 -2.76 7.37
C ILE A 21 5.00 -3.79 6.36
N ASP A 22 4.11 -4.64 5.87
CA ASP A 22 4.48 -5.69 4.93
C ASP A 22 4.81 -5.13 3.54
N ALA A 23 4.04 -4.15 3.05
CA ALA A 23 4.33 -3.42 1.82
C ALA A 23 5.68 -2.70 1.90
N LYS A 24 6.02 -2.13 3.06
CA LYS A 24 7.34 -1.51 3.29
C LYS A 24 8.47 -2.54 3.26
N ARG A 25 8.24 -3.78 3.70
CA ARG A 25 9.23 -4.86 3.61
C ARG A 25 9.44 -5.32 2.17
N GLN A 26 8.37 -5.40 1.38
CA GLN A 26 8.45 -5.76 -0.03
C GLN A 26 9.10 -4.64 -0.86
N TRP A 27 8.69 -3.39 -0.62
CA TRP A 27 9.13 -2.21 -1.36
C TRP A 27 9.80 -1.20 -0.43
N SER A 28 11.08 -1.42 -0.13
CA SER A 28 11.89 -0.56 0.74
C SER A 28 12.00 0.91 0.28
N CYS A 29 11.76 1.19 -1.01
CA CYS A 29 11.74 2.55 -1.54
C CYS A 29 10.45 3.34 -1.22
N LEU A 30 9.39 2.67 -0.75
CA LEU A 30 8.16 3.33 -0.32
C LEU A 30 8.33 3.90 1.09
N THR A 31 8.02 5.18 1.26
CA THR A 31 8.02 5.79 2.59
C THR A 31 6.74 5.48 3.36
N SER A 32 6.80 5.59 4.69
CA SER A 32 5.61 5.43 5.54
C SER A 32 4.49 6.43 5.18
N LEU A 33 4.86 7.61 4.64
CA LEU A 33 3.89 8.61 4.17
C LEU A 33 3.21 8.16 2.88
N ASP A 34 3.98 7.68 1.89
CA ASP A 34 3.45 7.13 0.64
C ASP A 34 2.43 6.02 0.97
N LEU A 35 2.83 5.07 1.82
CA LEU A 35 1.98 3.95 2.28
C LEU A 35 0.74 4.38 3.07
N SER A 36 0.79 5.55 3.74
CA SER A 36 -0.37 6.09 4.46
C SER A 36 -1.44 6.61 3.50
N GLN A 37 -1.03 7.09 2.32
CA GLN A 37 -1.94 7.61 1.29
C GLN A 37 -2.53 6.51 0.40
N ILE A 38 -1.97 5.29 0.43
CA ILE A 38 -2.49 4.16 -0.34
C ILE A 38 -3.83 3.73 0.25
N LYS A 39 -4.87 3.87 -0.58
CA LYS A 39 -6.23 3.41 -0.28
C LYS A 39 -6.65 2.19 -1.10
N ASN A 40 -6.03 2.00 -2.27
CA ASN A 40 -6.40 0.97 -3.25
C ASN A 40 -5.14 0.43 -3.96
N GLU A 41 -5.28 -0.72 -4.64
CA GLU A 41 -4.22 -1.36 -5.42
C GLU A 41 -3.59 -0.43 -6.47
N GLU A 42 -4.39 0.32 -7.23
CA GLU A 42 -3.89 1.21 -8.30
C GLU A 42 -2.96 2.31 -7.78
N GLN A 43 -3.19 2.80 -6.56
CA GLN A 43 -2.32 3.78 -5.91
C GLN A 43 -0.96 3.16 -5.54
N LEU A 44 -0.96 1.91 -5.09
CA LEU A 44 0.26 1.16 -4.82
C LEU A 44 1.04 0.88 -6.11
N ILE A 45 0.37 0.45 -7.18
CA ILE A 45 1.00 0.22 -8.50
C ILE A 45 1.66 1.50 -9.01
N THR A 46 0.95 2.63 -8.92
CA THR A 46 1.46 3.93 -9.36
C THR A 46 2.70 4.34 -8.57
N LEU A 47 2.71 4.12 -7.25
CA LEU A 47 3.87 4.43 -6.41
C LEU A 47 5.05 3.51 -6.68
N VAL A 48 4.83 2.20 -6.84
CA VAL A 48 5.88 1.24 -7.19
C VAL A 48 6.48 1.59 -8.55
N LYS A 49 5.65 1.89 -9.55
CA LYS A 49 6.06 2.37 -10.86
C LYS A 49 6.97 3.60 -10.76
N VAL A 50 6.56 4.62 -10.00
CA VAL A 50 7.30 5.90 -9.88
C VAL A 50 8.59 5.75 -9.06
N ARG A 51 8.56 5.00 -7.94
CA ARG A 51 9.71 4.85 -7.04
C ARG A 51 10.78 3.93 -7.60
N TYR A 52 10.39 2.91 -8.35
CA TYR A 52 11.32 1.96 -8.97
C TYR A 52 11.57 2.25 -10.45
N SER A 53 10.98 3.32 -11.01
CA SER A 53 11.04 3.65 -12.45
C SER A 53 10.71 2.45 -13.35
N LEU A 54 9.74 1.64 -12.93
CA LEU A 54 9.31 0.44 -13.66
C LEU A 54 8.17 0.77 -14.64
N PRO A 55 7.98 -0.01 -15.71
CA PRO A 55 6.77 0.07 -16.51
C PRO A 55 5.54 -0.36 -15.70
N TYR A 56 4.38 0.20 -16.04
CA TYR A 56 3.13 -0.02 -15.32
C TYR A 56 2.76 -1.51 -15.21
N GLU A 57 2.97 -2.27 -16.28
CA GLU A 57 2.64 -3.70 -16.33
C GLU A 57 3.48 -4.51 -15.34
N THR A 58 4.80 -4.24 -15.25
CA THR A 58 5.67 -4.90 -14.29
C THR A 58 5.30 -4.53 -12.86
N ALA A 59 5.06 -3.25 -12.58
CA ALA A 59 4.60 -2.81 -11.26
C ALA A 59 3.25 -3.43 -10.88
N ARG A 60 2.33 -3.57 -11.84
CA ARG A 60 1.05 -4.23 -11.65
C ARG A 60 1.21 -5.70 -11.32
N THR A 61 1.99 -6.45 -12.11
CA THR A 61 2.22 -7.88 -11.86
C THR A 61 2.87 -8.11 -10.49
N ASP A 62 3.82 -7.27 -10.10
CA ASP A 62 4.49 -7.36 -8.80
C ASP A 62 3.52 -7.11 -7.64
N VAL A 63 2.71 -6.05 -7.74
CA VAL A 63 1.68 -5.74 -6.73
C VAL A 63 0.58 -6.80 -6.70
N GLN A 64 0.08 -7.25 -7.84
CA GLN A 64 -0.94 -8.30 -7.90
C GLN A 64 -0.40 -9.64 -7.37
N GLY A 65 0.86 -9.98 -7.65
CA GLY A 65 1.52 -11.15 -7.09
C GLY A 65 1.68 -11.06 -5.57
N TRP A 66 2.02 -9.87 -5.06
CA TRP A 66 2.10 -9.62 -3.61
C TRP A 66 0.73 -9.60 -2.93
N MET A 67 -0.32 -9.15 -3.62
CA MET A 67 -1.71 -9.22 -3.14
C MET A 67 -2.32 -10.62 -3.30
N ALA A 68 -1.82 -11.46 -4.21
CA ALA A 68 -2.26 -12.84 -4.42
C ALA A 68 -1.86 -13.71 -3.22
N GLY A 69 -2.71 -13.70 -2.19
CA GLY A 69 -2.47 -14.36 -0.90
C GLY A 69 -2.84 -13.49 0.30
N LYS A 70 -3.12 -12.19 0.07
CA LYS A 70 -3.52 -11.24 1.10
C LYS A 70 -4.92 -10.73 0.79
N ARG A 71 -5.90 -11.04 1.64
CA ARG A 71 -7.26 -10.50 1.53
C ARG A 71 -7.28 -9.08 2.09
N PHE A 72 -7.39 -8.09 1.21
CA PHE A 72 -7.49 -6.67 1.58
C PHE A 72 -8.89 -6.37 2.14
#